data_AF-A0AAN8JRF8-F1
#
_entry.id   AF-A0AAN8JRF8-F1
#
_cell.length_a   1.000
_cell.length_b   1.000
_cell.length_c   1.000
_cell.angle_alpha   90.00
_cell.angle_beta   90.00
_cell.angle_gamma   90.00
#
_symmetry.space_group_name_H-M   'P 1'
#
loop_
_entity.id
_entity.type
_entity.pdbx_description
1 polymer ?
#
loop_
_entity_poly.entity_id
_entity_poly.type
_entity_poly.pdbx_seq_one_letter_code
_entity_poly.pdbx_strand_id
1 'polypeptide(L)'
;MERLSMLREELEINVETDLAQEHSIRSRKELIKSLGANKSEGAIVRVTSAADIVAATTGNSARSIGVSSASGHTSTISDEDRDTIKEILREQRPFQYTSGRKFKKSKLNLPWSPFTSIDHAKILLAIERNAKRLN
;
A
#
# COMPACT_ATOMS: atom_id res chain seq x y z
N MET A 1 23.70 35.77 34.18
CA MET A 1 22.39 35.10 34.26
C MET A 1 21.66 35.20 32.92
N GLU A 2 21.48 36.39 32.33
CA GLU A 2 20.82 36.56 31.01
C GLU A 2 21.50 35.86 29.83
N ARG A 3 22.84 35.81 29.79
CA ARG A 3 23.56 35.12 28.69
C ARG A 3 23.34 33.61 28.66
N LEU A 4 23.13 32.99 29.83
CA LEU A 4 22.83 31.57 29.95
C LEU A 4 21.36 31.26 29.67
N SER A 5 20.44 32.20 29.93
CA SER A 5 19.04 32.02 29.55
C SER A 5 18.84 32.15 28.04
N MET A 6 19.49 33.13 27.39
CA MET A 6 19.44 33.27 25.92
C MET A 6 20.04 32.07 25.18
N LEU A 7 21.19 31.55 25.64
CA LEU A 7 21.78 30.34 25.05
C LEU A 7 20.90 29.10 25.20
N ARG A 8 20.16 29.00 26.31
CA ARG A 8 19.25 27.88 26.56
C ARG A 8 18.03 27.95 25.66
N GLU A 9 17.50 29.15 25.45
CA GLU A 9 16.38 29.43 24.54
C GLU A 9 16.76 29.19 23.07
N GLU A 10 17.95 29.63 22.63
CA GLU A 10 18.48 29.32 21.29
C GLU A 10 18.71 27.82 21.07
N LEU A 11 19.19 27.11 22.09
CA LEU A 11 19.35 25.65 22.03
C LEU A 11 18.01 24.92 21.92
N GLU A 12 16.99 25.39 22.65
CA GLU A 12 15.64 24.82 22.63
C GLU A 12 14.98 25.01 21.26
N ILE A 13 15.11 26.20 20.67
CA ILE A 13 14.65 26.51 19.30
C ILE A 13 15.36 25.64 18.25
N ASN A 14 16.67 25.41 18.39
CA ASN A 14 17.43 24.55 17.47
C ASN A 14 16.96 23.09 17.55
N VAL A 15 16.69 22.58 18.75
CA VAL A 15 16.17 21.21 18.91
C VAL A 15 14.77 21.06 18.30
N GLU A 16 13.89 22.03 18.50
CA GLU A 16 12.54 22.00 17.92
C GLU A 16 12.56 22.07 16.39
N THR A 17 13.41 22.93 15.83
CA THR A 17 13.55 23.08 14.38
C THR A 17 14.18 21.85 13.74
N ASP A 18 15.19 21.25 14.37
CA ASP A 18 15.79 19.99 13.92
C ASP A 18 14.76 18.85 13.94
N LEU A 19 13.97 18.74 15.00
CA LEU A 19 12.92 17.73 15.11
C LEU A 19 11.85 17.90 14.02
N ALA A 20 11.43 19.14 13.77
CA ALA A 20 10.47 19.45 12.72
C ALA A 20 11.00 19.11 11.31
N GLN A 21 12.28 19.41 11.05
CA GLN A 21 12.94 19.01 9.81
C GLN A 21 13.03 17.49 9.68
N GLU A 22 13.38 16.78 10.75
CA GLU A 22 13.47 15.32 10.73
C GLU A 22 12.12 14.69 10.39
N HIS A 23 11.03 15.18 10.98
CA HIS A 23 9.68 14.74 10.66
C HIS A 23 9.30 15.02 9.20
N SER A 24 9.60 16.20 8.69
CA SER A 24 9.35 16.54 7.27
C SER A 24 10.12 15.62 6.31
N ILE A 25 11.40 15.36 6.62
CA ILE A 25 12.25 14.45 5.83
C ILE A 25 11.70 13.02 5.87
N ARG A 26 11.23 12.56 7.03
CA ARG A 26 10.63 11.23 7.19
C ARG A 26 9.38 11.07 6.31
N SER A 27 8.46 12.02 6.35
CA SER A 27 7.24 12.02 5.54
C SER A 27 7.55 12.01 4.03
N ARG A 28 8.52 12.83 3.59
CA ARG A 28 8.96 12.84 2.18
C ARG A 28 9.54 11.50 1.75
N LYS A 29 10.35 10.86 2.60
CA LYS A 29 10.93 9.53 2.33
C LYS A 29 9.85 8.45 2.19
N GLU A 30 8.81 8.48 3.01
CA GLU A 30 7.69 7.53 2.92
C GLU A 30 6.91 7.68 1.62
N LEU A 31 6.63 8.92 1.20
CA LEU A 31 5.97 9.20 -0.06
C LEU A 31 6.83 8.82 -1.29
N ILE A 32 8.14 9.00 -1.22
CA ILE A 32 9.04 8.51 -2.28
C ILE A 32 9.05 6.97 -2.32
N LYS A 33 8.91 6.29 -1.17
CA LYS A 33 8.78 4.82 -1.14
C LYS A 33 7.46 4.35 -1.75
N SER A 34 6.35 5.07 -1.56
CA SER A 34 5.04 4.69 -2.11
C SER A 34 4.98 4.75 -3.64
N LEU A 35 5.87 5.49 -4.30
CA LEU A 35 6.03 5.51 -5.76
C LEU A 35 6.44 4.15 -6.38
N GLY A 36 6.93 3.19 -5.58
CA GLY A 36 7.28 1.85 -6.06
C GLY A 36 8.35 1.85 -7.14
N ALA A 37 8.07 1.23 -8.29
CA ALA A 37 8.98 1.19 -9.45
C ALA A 37 9.01 2.51 -10.27
N ASN A 38 8.02 3.40 -10.08
CA ASN A 38 7.88 4.64 -10.86
C ASN A 38 8.63 5.82 -10.22
N LYS A 39 9.94 5.65 -10.01
CA LYS A 39 10.83 6.68 -9.44
C LYS A 39 11.56 7.46 -10.54
N SER A 40 10.81 8.17 -11.38
CA SER A 40 11.42 9.18 -12.25
C SER A 40 11.67 10.46 -11.46
N GLU A 41 12.65 11.26 -11.88
CA GLU A 41 12.97 12.55 -11.27
C GLU A 41 11.72 13.44 -11.16
N GLY A 42 10.94 13.55 -12.23
CA GLY A 42 9.69 14.30 -12.23
C GLY A 42 8.63 13.74 -11.27
N ALA A 43 8.58 12.42 -11.04
CA ALA A 43 7.66 11.84 -10.06
C ALA A 43 8.10 12.15 -8.62
N ILE A 44 9.40 12.11 -8.35
CA ILE A 44 9.98 12.46 -7.04
C ILE A 44 9.72 13.93 -6.72
N VAL A 45 9.98 14.84 -7.67
CA VAL A 45 9.73 16.29 -7.49
C VAL A 45 8.26 16.56 -7.20
N ARG A 46 7.34 15.98 -7.97
CA ARG A 46 5.89 16.16 -7.74
C ARG A 46 5.45 15.67 -6.36
N VAL A 47 5.90 14.49 -5.96
CA VAL A 47 5.51 13.90 -4.68
C VAL A 47 6.10 14.66 -3.49
N THR A 48 7.36 15.09 -3.60
CA THR A 48 7.99 15.89 -2.54
C THR A 48 7.36 17.28 -2.41
N SER A 49 6.95 17.91 -3.51
CA SER A 49 6.24 19.20 -3.46
C SER A 49 4.84 19.11 -2.86
N ALA A 50 4.18 17.95 -2.98
CA ALA A 50 2.84 17.74 -2.44
C ALA A 50 2.85 17.17 -1.01
N ALA A 51 4.03 16.83 -0.46
CA ALA A 51 4.16 16.04 0.76
C ALA A 51 3.45 16.65 1.96
N ASP A 52 3.63 17.95 2.18
CA ASP A 52 3.08 18.65 3.33
C ASP A 52 1.54 18.81 3.21
N ILE A 53 1.03 19.00 2.00
CA ILE A 53 -0.42 19.08 1.70
C ILE A 53 -1.08 17.72 1.89
N VAL A 54 -0.45 16.65 1.40
CA VAL A 54 -0.95 15.27 1.55
C VAL A 54 -1.01 14.90 3.02
N ALA A 55 0.05 15.19 3.80
CA ALA A 55 0.07 14.92 5.24
C ALA A 55 -1.04 15.67 5.99
N ALA A 56 -1.24 16.96 5.70
CA ALA A 56 -2.29 17.76 6.30
C ALA A 56 -3.70 17.25 5.93
N THR A 57 -3.90 16.88 4.66
CA THR A 57 -5.18 16.38 4.16
C THR A 57 -5.51 15.02 4.77
N THR A 58 -4.57 14.08 4.78
CA THR A 58 -4.77 12.75 5.38
C THR A 58 -5.05 12.85 6.88
N GLY A 59 -4.32 13.69 7.61
CA GLY A 59 -4.53 13.90 9.04
C GLY A 59 -5.88 14.56 9.37
N ASN A 60 -6.38 15.44 8.50
CA ASN A 60 -7.69 16.08 8.67
C ASN A 60 -8.84 15.16 8.25
N SER A 61 -8.68 14.42 7.14
CA SER A 61 -9.67 13.45 6.67
C SER A 61 -9.86 12.30 7.66
N ALA A 62 -8.79 11.75 8.24
CA ALA A 62 -8.89 10.72 9.26
C ALA A 62 -9.69 11.21 10.49
N ARG A 63 -9.41 12.44 10.94
CA ARG A 63 -10.13 13.09 12.05
C ARG A 63 -11.59 13.39 11.71
N SER A 64 -11.91 13.86 10.52
CA SER A 64 -13.27 14.23 10.13
C SER A 64 -14.22 13.03 9.99
N ILE A 65 -13.67 11.84 9.70
CA ILE A 65 -14.46 10.61 9.53
C ILE A 65 -14.48 9.79 10.84
N GLY A 66 -13.83 10.29 11.91
CA GLY A 66 -13.76 9.59 13.21
C GLY A 66 -12.96 8.30 13.17
N VAL A 67 -12.16 8.07 12.12
CA VAL A 67 -11.35 6.87 11.94
C VAL A 67 -9.98 7.17 12.53
N SER A 68 -9.66 6.57 13.68
CA SER A 68 -8.30 6.59 14.20
C SER A 68 -7.38 5.92 13.17
N SER A 69 -6.16 6.45 13.00
CA SER A 69 -5.16 5.90 12.08
C SER A 69 -5.03 4.40 12.33
N ALA A 70 -5.55 3.58 11.41
CA ALA A 70 -5.43 2.14 11.50
C ALA A 70 -3.94 1.80 11.45
N SER A 71 -3.41 1.34 12.58
CA SER A 71 -2.12 0.66 12.62
C SER A 71 -2.11 -0.38 11.50
N GLY A 72 -1.03 -0.39 10.72
CA GLY A 72 -0.96 -1.00 9.39
C GLY A 72 -1.66 -2.34 9.24
N HIS A 73 -2.14 -2.61 8.03
CA HIS A 73 -2.67 -3.90 7.62
C HIS A 73 -1.61 -5.02 7.77
N THR A 74 -1.37 -5.49 8.99
CA THR A 74 -0.48 -6.60 9.30
C THR A 74 -1.23 -7.89 9.59
N SER A 75 -2.55 -7.85 9.78
CA SER A 75 -3.34 -9.06 9.93
C SER A 75 -3.91 -9.49 8.59
N THR A 76 -3.42 -10.65 8.11
CA THR A 76 -4.20 -11.55 7.26
C THR A 76 -5.61 -11.66 7.82
N ILE A 77 -6.62 -11.72 6.94
CA ILE A 77 -8.04 -11.89 7.28
C ILE A 77 -8.22 -12.83 8.49
N SER A 78 -9.10 -12.46 9.43
CA SER A 78 -9.35 -13.27 10.63
C SER A 78 -9.85 -14.66 10.22
N ASP A 79 -9.60 -15.66 11.06
CA ASP A 79 -10.08 -17.02 10.79
C ASP A 79 -11.61 -17.06 10.75
N GLU A 80 -12.28 -16.22 11.54
CA GLU A 80 -13.74 -16.04 11.55
C GLU A 80 -14.26 -15.50 10.22
N ASP A 81 -13.63 -14.44 9.69
CA ASP A 81 -14.01 -13.86 8.39
C ASP A 81 -13.76 -14.87 7.26
N ARG A 82 -12.65 -15.60 7.34
CA ARG A 82 -12.31 -16.64 6.36
C ARG A 82 -13.35 -17.76 6.35
N ASP A 83 -13.81 -18.20 7.51
CA ASP A 83 -14.78 -19.29 7.60
C ASP A 83 -16.18 -18.83 7.19
N THR A 84 -16.56 -17.58 7.50
CA THR A 84 -17.78 -16.94 6.99
C THR A 84 -17.77 -16.89 5.46
N ILE A 85 -16.65 -16.47 4.85
CA ILE A 85 -16.51 -16.44 3.38
C ILE A 85 -16.61 -17.85 2.79
N LYS A 86 -16.02 -18.88 3.43
CA LYS A 86 -16.14 -20.27 2.96
C LYS A 86 -17.59 -20.75 2.98
N GLU A 87 -18.35 -20.41 4.02
CA GLU A 87 -19.76 -20.78 4.14
C GLU A 87 -20.59 -20.16 3.02
N ILE A 88 -20.45 -18.85 2.81
CA ILE A 88 -21.12 -18.13 1.73
C ILE A 88 -20.76 -18.73 0.36
N LEU A 89 -19.49 -19.02 0.11
CA LEU A 89 -19.04 -19.61 -1.16
C LEU A 89 -19.57 -21.04 -1.36
N ARG A 90 -19.72 -21.82 -0.28
CA ARG A 90 -20.30 -23.16 -0.32
C ARG A 90 -21.79 -23.15 -0.63
N GLU A 91 -22.52 -22.15 -0.16
CA GLU A 91 -23.95 -21.97 -0.46
C GLU A 91 -24.14 -21.49 -1.90
N GLN A 92 -23.42 -20.45 -2.30
CA GLN A 92 -23.58 -19.81 -3.62
C GLN A 92 -23.07 -20.68 -4.77
N ARG A 93 -22.22 -21.68 -4.49
CA ARG A 93 -21.66 -22.64 -5.45
C ARG A 93 -21.25 -21.97 -6.77
N PRO A 94 -20.46 -20.88 -6.74
CA PRO A 94 -20.27 -20.02 -7.90
C PRO A 94 -19.57 -20.72 -9.08
N PHE A 95 -18.88 -21.83 -8.82
CA PHE A 95 -18.18 -22.65 -9.80
C PHE A 95 -19.00 -23.85 -10.31
N GLN A 96 -20.25 -24.01 -9.89
CA GLN A 96 -21.11 -25.03 -10.47
C GLN A 96 -21.55 -24.64 -11.88
N TYR A 97 -21.46 -25.62 -12.78
CA TYR A 97 -21.94 -25.49 -14.14
C TYR A 97 -23.44 -25.19 -14.13
N THR A 98 -23.80 -24.00 -14.61
CA THR A 98 -25.19 -23.55 -14.74
C THR A 98 -25.51 -23.43 -16.23
N SER A 99 -26.52 -24.17 -16.69
CA SER A 99 -26.95 -24.12 -18.08
C SER A 99 -27.31 -22.68 -18.48
N GLY A 100 -26.75 -22.19 -19.58
CA GLY A 100 -26.94 -20.80 -20.03
C GLY A 100 -25.93 -19.78 -19.47
N ARG A 101 -25.18 -20.11 -18.41
CA ARG A 101 -24.08 -19.28 -17.89
C ARG A 101 -22.84 -19.44 -18.77
N LYS A 102 -22.87 -18.84 -19.95
CA LYS A 102 -21.72 -18.77 -20.86
C LYS A 102 -21.04 -17.42 -20.68
N PHE A 103 -19.73 -17.43 -20.47
CA PHE A 103 -18.92 -16.23 -20.59
C PHE A 103 -19.02 -15.75 -22.04
N LYS A 104 -19.77 -14.66 -22.28
CA LYS A 104 -19.88 -14.07 -23.62
C LYS A 104 -18.51 -13.51 -24.00
N LYS A 105 -17.72 -14.29 -24.76
CA LYS A 105 -16.43 -13.85 -25.34
C LYS A 105 -16.56 -12.50 -26.06
N SER A 106 -17.73 -12.20 -26.60
CA SER A 106 -18.04 -10.94 -27.27
C SER A 106 -17.99 -9.67 -26.40
N LYS A 107 -17.97 -9.78 -25.05
CA LYS A 107 -17.80 -8.61 -24.17
C LYS A 107 -16.35 -8.21 -23.93
N LEU A 108 -15.39 -9.07 -24.28
CA LEU A 108 -13.97 -8.75 -24.27
C LEU A 108 -13.47 -8.79 -25.70
N ASN A 109 -13.62 -7.68 -26.41
CA ASN A 109 -12.77 -7.34 -27.56
C ASN A 109 -11.35 -7.06 -27.05
N LEU A 110 -10.74 -8.01 -26.36
CA LEU A 110 -9.32 -7.97 -26.07
C LEU A 110 -8.61 -8.46 -27.33
N PRO A 111 -7.80 -7.62 -28.00
CA PRO A 111 -7.09 -8.01 -29.21
C PRO A 111 -6.05 -9.11 -28.96
N TRP A 112 -5.83 -9.48 -27.70
CA TRP A 112 -4.76 -10.34 -27.26
C TRP A 112 -5.14 -11.09 -25.98
N SER A 113 -4.73 -12.36 -25.88
CA SER A 113 -5.00 -13.17 -24.71
C SER A 113 -4.05 -12.77 -23.57
N PRO A 114 -4.52 -12.53 -22.34
CA PRO A 114 -3.61 -12.30 -21.20
C PRO A 114 -2.72 -13.53 -20.92
N PHE A 115 -3.06 -14.69 -21.49
CA PHE A 115 -2.28 -15.90 -21.39
C PHE A 115 -1.17 -16.01 -22.45
N THR A 116 -1.13 -15.12 -23.47
CA THR A 116 -0.10 -15.18 -24.52
C THR A 116 1.28 -14.67 -24.08
N SER A 117 1.40 -13.92 -22.97
CA SER A 117 2.70 -13.54 -22.39
C SER A 117 3.11 -14.38 -21.19
N ILE A 118 2.38 -15.45 -20.89
CA ILE A 118 2.69 -16.27 -19.72
C ILE A 118 3.94 -17.08 -20.02
N ASP A 119 4.99 -16.77 -19.27
CA ASP A 119 6.24 -17.50 -19.30
C ASP A 119 6.11 -18.78 -18.48
N HIS A 120 5.69 -19.86 -19.15
CA HIS A 120 5.52 -21.17 -18.54
C HIS A 120 6.80 -21.71 -17.89
N ALA A 121 7.98 -21.34 -18.41
CA ALA A 121 9.26 -21.77 -17.83
C ALA A 121 9.52 -21.11 -16.47
N LYS A 122 9.19 -19.82 -16.33
CA LYS A 122 9.26 -19.13 -15.03
C LYS A 122 8.29 -19.71 -14.00
N ILE A 123 7.09 -20.09 -14.43
CA ILE A 123 6.09 -20.71 -13.53
C ILE A 123 6.59 -22.07 -13.04
N LEU A 124 7.11 -22.92 -13.93
CA LEU A 124 7.67 -24.22 -13.55
C LEU A 124 8.82 -24.08 -12.57
N LEU A 125 9.76 -23.16 -12.83
CA LEU A 125 10.86 -22.85 -11.91
C LEU A 125 10.39 -22.38 -10.53
N ALA A 126 9.31 -21.58 -10.47
CA ALA A 126 8.74 -21.12 -9.21
C ALA A 126 8.09 -22.27 -8.44
N ILE A 127 7.39 -23.18 -9.13
CA ILE A 127 6.81 -24.38 -8.54
C ILE A 127 7.91 -25.28 -7.97
N GLU A 128 8.96 -25.55 -8.74
CA GLU A 128 10.09 -26.39 -8.30
C GLU A 128 10.83 -25.82 -7.09
N ARG A 129 11.07 -24.50 -7.07
CA ARG A 129 11.68 -23.83 -5.91
C ARG A 129 10.83 -23.96 -4.64
N ASN A 130 9.52 -23.87 -4.78
CA ASN A 130 8.61 -23.98 -3.62
C ASN A 130 8.39 -25.43 -3.20
N ALA A 131 8.36 -26.38 -4.13
CA ALA A 131 8.31 -27.81 -3.82
C ALA A 131 9.53 -28.25 -2.98
N LYS A 132 10.73 -27.72 -3.29
CA LYS A 132 11.95 -27.96 -2.50
C LYS A 132 11.93 -27.36 -1.09
N ARG A 133 11.02 -26.42 -0.80
CA ARG A 133 10.86 -25.81 0.53
C ARG A 133 9.83 -26.54 1.39
N LEU A 134 9.07 -27.45 0.80
CA LEU A 134 8.03 -28.25 1.47
C LEU A 134 8.53 -29.64 1.88
N ASN A 135 9.72 -30.04 1.43
CA ASN A 135 10.49 -31.19 1.91
C ASN A 135 11.59 -30.72 2.87
#